data_AF-A0AAE0M8Q7-F1
#
_entry.id   AF-A0AAE0M8Q7-F1
#
_cell.length_a   1.000
_cell.length_b   1.000
_cell.length_c   1.000
_cell.angle_alpha   90.00
_cell.angle_beta   90.00
_cell.angle_gamma   90.00
#
_symmetry.space_group_name_H-M   'P 1'
#
loop_
_entity.id
_entity.type
_entity.pdbx_description
1 polymer ?
#
loop_
_entity_poly.entity_id
_entity_poly.type
_entity_poly.pdbx_seq_one_letter_code
_entity_poly.pdbx_strand_id
1 'polypeptide(L)'
;MKFSLSTLTILVATVATQGASAFRYRFYLNTNCNHSAAASSTSPPINEGPYSGDVGGCYSAPMGTNWQRLEIDNNFAGSSNNVITFCDAGCQGSGTSLQKNTYCYINFPGCAIGSFKVV
;
A
#
# COMPACT_ATOMS: atom_id res chain seq x y z
N MET A 1 -40.69 1.70 -52.20
CA MET A 1 -39.40 2.01 -51.55
C MET A 1 -39.44 1.35 -50.17
N LYS A 2 -38.59 0.34 -49.92
CA LYS A 2 -38.55 -0.40 -48.63
C LYS A 2 -37.32 0.08 -47.85
N PHE A 3 -37.53 0.75 -46.72
CA PHE A 3 -36.47 1.09 -45.78
C PHE A 3 -36.33 -0.07 -44.79
N SER A 4 -35.19 -0.75 -44.84
CA SER A 4 -34.80 -1.74 -43.83
C SER A 4 -34.03 -1.02 -42.73
N LEU A 5 -34.57 -1.02 -41.51
CA LEU A 5 -33.85 -0.56 -40.33
C LEU A 5 -32.93 -1.69 -39.85
N SER A 6 -31.61 -1.47 -39.94
CA SER A 6 -30.61 -2.34 -39.33
C SER A 6 -30.39 -1.91 -37.89
N THR A 7 -30.76 -2.76 -36.94
CA THR A 7 -30.56 -2.53 -35.51
C THR A 7 -29.08 -2.67 -35.16
N LEU A 8 -28.47 -1.60 -34.63
CA LEU A 8 -27.10 -1.57 -34.14
C LEU A 8 -27.08 -2.05 -32.67
N THR A 9 -26.55 -3.23 -32.41
CA THR A 9 -26.34 -3.74 -31.05
C THR A 9 -24.97 -3.30 -30.55
N ILE A 10 -24.93 -2.37 -29.58
CA ILE A 10 -23.70 -1.95 -28.92
C ILE A 10 -23.44 -2.91 -27.74
N LEU A 11 -22.41 -3.75 -27.86
CA LEU A 11 -21.97 -4.61 -26.77
C LEU A 11 -21.05 -3.81 -25.85
N VAL A 12 -21.58 -3.34 -24.71
CA VAL A 12 -20.76 -2.73 -23.65
C VAL A 12 -20.18 -3.86 -22.81
N ALA A 13 -18.92 -4.21 -23.04
CA ALA A 13 -18.20 -5.14 -22.19
C ALA A 13 -17.78 -4.44 -20.89
N THR A 14 -18.45 -4.74 -19.79
CA THR A 14 -17.98 -4.36 -18.45
C THR A 14 -16.80 -5.23 -18.10
N VAL A 15 -15.58 -4.70 -18.22
CA VAL A 15 -14.38 -5.37 -17.74
C VAL A 15 -14.44 -5.37 -16.21
N ALA A 16 -14.70 -6.54 -15.62
CA ALA A 16 -14.55 -6.69 -14.18
C ALA A 16 -13.06 -6.59 -13.85
N THR A 17 -12.63 -5.46 -13.28
CA THR A 17 -11.34 -5.37 -12.61
C THR A 17 -11.39 -6.37 -11.46
N GLN A 18 -10.68 -7.50 -11.58
CA GLN A 18 -10.45 -8.42 -10.46
C GLN A 18 -10.04 -7.58 -9.25
N GLY A 19 -10.87 -7.59 -8.21
CA GLY A 19 -10.73 -6.71 -7.06
C GLY A 19 -9.37 -6.94 -6.41
N ALA A 20 -8.47 -5.97 -6.53
CA ALA A 20 -7.30 -5.95 -5.69
C ALA A 20 -7.77 -5.95 -4.24
N SER A 21 -7.18 -6.81 -3.41
CA SER A 21 -7.56 -6.85 -1.99
C SER A 21 -7.09 -5.54 -1.35
N ALA A 22 -8.04 -4.71 -0.93
CA ALA A 22 -7.76 -3.43 -0.32
C ALA A 22 -7.20 -3.63 1.10
N PHE A 23 -6.18 -2.87 1.44
CA PHE A 23 -5.59 -2.79 2.78
C PHE A 23 -5.44 -1.35 3.22
N ARG A 24 -5.15 -1.15 4.50
CA ARG A 24 -4.87 0.19 5.06
C ARG A 24 -3.46 0.26 5.60
N TYR A 25 -2.81 1.42 5.48
CA TYR A 25 -1.42 1.56 5.91
C TYR A 25 -1.07 2.93 6.48
N ARG A 26 0.00 2.96 7.27
CA ARG A 26 0.56 4.18 7.89
C ARG A 26 2.05 4.04 8.12
N PHE A 27 2.81 5.11 7.85
CA PHE A 27 4.23 5.20 8.20
C PHE A 27 4.42 5.73 9.62
N TYR A 28 5.46 5.26 10.29
CA TYR A 28 5.83 5.66 11.64
C TYR A 28 7.31 6.00 11.73
N LEU A 29 7.62 7.06 12.47
CA LEU A 29 8.99 7.41 12.86
C LEU A 29 9.55 6.52 13.97
N ASN A 30 8.68 5.98 14.82
CA ASN A 30 9.08 5.12 15.92
C ASN A 30 9.33 3.69 15.46
N THR A 31 9.96 2.88 16.32
CA THR A 31 10.38 1.51 16.01
C THR A 31 9.32 0.44 16.28
N ASN A 32 8.08 0.80 16.64
CA ASN A 32 7.09 -0.18 17.13
C ASN A 32 5.63 0.11 16.71
N CYS A 33 5.40 0.92 15.67
CA CYS A 33 4.06 1.31 15.20
C CYS A 33 3.13 1.74 16.36
N ASN A 34 3.65 2.58 17.26
CA ASN A 34 2.93 2.95 18.48
C ASN A 34 1.70 3.81 18.16
N HIS A 35 0.49 3.33 18.50
CA HIS A 35 -0.77 4.05 18.27
C HIS A 35 -0.99 5.25 19.20
N SER A 36 -0.15 5.42 20.20
CA SER A 36 -0.12 6.62 21.07
C SER A 36 0.96 7.62 20.65
N ALA A 37 1.57 7.45 19.47
CA ALA A 37 2.61 8.34 18.98
C ALA A 37 2.04 9.73 18.63
N ALA A 38 2.88 10.77 18.66
CA ALA A 38 2.44 12.11 18.29
C ALA A 38 1.97 12.15 16.83
N ALA A 39 0.99 13.01 16.52
CA ALA A 39 0.45 13.15 15.17
C ALA A 39 1.53 13.47 14.12
N SER A 40 2.56 14.24 14.48
CA SER A 40 3.70 14.56 13.62
C SER A 40 4.67 13.39 13.38
N SER A 41 4.52 12.28 14.10
CA SER A 41 5.41 11.12 14.03
C SER A 41 4.88 9.99 13.15
N THR A 42 3.75 10.22 12.48
CA THR A 42 3.12 9.26 11.58
C THR A 42 2.69 9.92 10.28
N SER A 43 2.55 9.12 9.22
CA SER A 43 1.89 9.56 7.99
C SER A 43 0.90 8.52 7.48
N PRO A 44 -0.41 8.86 7.38
CA PRO A 44 -0.99 10.15 7.76
C PRO A 44 -0.87 10.40 9.28
N PRO A 45 -1.21 11.59 9.80
CA PRO A 45 -1.20 11.87 11.24
C PRO A 45 -2.12 10.94 12.04
N ILE A 46 -1.71 10.51 13.25
CA ILE A 46 -2.38 9.44 14.03
C ILE A 46 -3.89 9.69 14.29
N ASN A 47 -4.28 10.96 14.36
CA ASN A 47 -5.66 11.43 14.54
C ASN A 47 -6.49 11.42 13.24
N GLU A 48 -5.89 11.07 12.11
CA GLU A 48 -6.56 10.85 10.83
C GLU A 48 -6.64 9.36 10.50
N GLY A 49 -7.52 8.96 9.58
CA GLY A 49 -7.57 7.58 9.11
C GLY A 49 -6.32 7.19 8.31
N PRO A 50 -5.80 5.95 8.44
CA PRO A 50 -4.70 5.47 7.60
C PRO A 50 -5.05 5.49 6.10
N TYR A 51 -4.01 5.58 5.27
CA TYR A 51 -4.12 5.52 3.80
C TYR A 51 -4.71 4.18 3.36
N SER A 52 -5.27 4.15 2.15
CA SER A 52 -5.76 2.92 1.52
C SER A 52 -4.82 2.50 0.40
N GLY A 53 -4.62 1.20 0.26
CA GLY A 53 -3.82 0.60 -0.79
C GLY A 53 -4.41 -0.73 -1.25
N ASP A 54 -3.77 -1.32 -2.26
CA ASP A 54 -4.21 -2.47 -3.01
C ASP A 54 -3.03 -3.41 -3.24
N VAL A 55 -3.25 -4.72 -3.10
CA VAL A 55 -2.21 -5.73 -3.37
C VAL A 55 -1.66 -5.57 -4.79
N GLY A 56 -0.34 -5.64 -4.93
CA GLY A 56 0.38 -5.41 -6.18
C GLY A 56 0.73 -3.95 -6.44
N GLY A 57 0.12 -3.01 -5.72
CA GLY A 57 0.43 -1.57 -5.78
C GLY A 57 1.76 -1.22 -5.10
N CYS A 58 2.36 -0.13 -5.56
CA CYS A 58 3.55 0.47 -4.96
C CYS A 58 3.21 1.82 -4.33
N TYR A 59 3.61 2.00 -3.06
CA TYR A 59 3.26 3.18 -2.29
C TYR A 59 4.52 3.82 -1.70
N SER A 60 4.72 5.11 -2.00
CA SER A 60 5.88 5.86 -1.51
C SER A 60 5.59 6.55 -0.19
N ALA A 61 6.58 6.60 0.68
CA ALA A 61 6.53 7.36 1.91
C ALA A 61 6.67 8.86 1.60
N PRO A 62 6.08 9.76 2.42
CA PRO A 62 6.28 11.19 2.26
C PRO A 62 7.75 11.58 2.39
N MET A 63 8.18 12.51 1.56
CA MET A 63 9.57 12.99 1.56
C MET A 63 9.91 13.83 2.80
N GLY A 64 11.21 13.96 3.08
CA GLY A 64 11.73 14.82 4.14
C GLY A 64 11.68 14.23 5.55
N THR A 65 11.26 12.97 5.69
CA THR A 65 11.14 12.29 6.98
C THR A 65 11.74 10.88 6.91
N ASN A 66 12.52 10.49 7.92
CA ASN A 66 13.17 9.19 7.99
C ASN A 66 12.25 8.12 8.61
N TRP A 67 11.25 7.67 7.86
CA TRP A 67 10.31 6.65 8.30
C TRP A 67 10.99 5.33 8.66
N GLN A 68 10.70 4.80 9.84
CA GLN A 68 11.35 3.60 10.39
C GLN A 68 10.46 2.37 10.31
N ARG A 69 9.14 2.58 10.36
CA ARG A 69 8.16 1.50 10.35
C ARG A 69 7.01 1.80 9.42
N LEU A 70 6.44 0.72 8.90
CA LEU A 70 5.22 0.71 8.12
C LEU A 70 4.22 -0.18 8.83
N GLU A 71 3.07 0.36 9.17
CA GLU A 71 1.93 -0.43 9.58
C GLU A 71 1.06 -0.78 8.37
N ILE A 72 0.64 -2.03 8.26
CA ILE A 72 -0.48 -2.45 7.40
C ILE A 72 -1.50 -3.18 8.29
N ASP A 73 -2.78 -2.85 8.13
CA ASP A 73 -3.84 -3.29 9.06
C ASP A 73 -4.00 -4.82 9.18
N ASN A 74 -4.52 -5.23 10.34
CA ASN A 74 -4.50 -6.62 10.81
C ASN A 74 -5.30 -7.61 9.96
N ASN A 75 -6.22 -7.16 9.10
CA ASN A 75 -6.88 -8.06 8.14
C ASN A 75 -5.88 -8.63 7.11
N PHE A 76 -4.69 -8.05 7.02
CA PHE A 76 -3.56 -8.53 6.24
C PHE A 76 -2.66 -9.52 6.99
N ALA A 77 -2.56 -9.38 8.32
CA ALA A 77 -1.75 -10.22 9.20
C ALA A 77 -2.39 -11.62 9.33
N GLY A 78 -2.00 -12.52 8.44
CA GLY A 78 -2.58 -13.87 8.30
C GLY A 78 -2.97 -14.24 6.87
N SER A 79 -2.87 -13.30 5.93
CA SER A 79 -2.97 -13.57 4.49
C SER A 79 -1.70 -14.23 3.96
N SER A 80 -1.76 -14.83 2.76
CA SER A 80 -0.59 -15.36 2.04
C SER A 80 0.35 -14.28 1.49
N ASN A 81 0.01 -13.01 1.72
CA ASN A 81 0.69 -11.89 1.13
C ASN A 81 1.91 -11.48 1.97
N ASN A 82 2.87 -10.87 1.30
CA ASN A 82 4.14 -10.45 1.86
C ASN A 82 4.34 -8.96 1.62
N VAL A 83 5.21 -8.35 2.42
CA VAL A 83 5.58 -6.95 2.27
C VAL A 83 7.07 -6.84 2.01
N ILE A 84 7.42 -6.00 1.04
CA ILE A 84 8.78 -5.56 0.79
C ILE A 84 8.82 -4.05 1.01
N THR A 85 9.70 -3.58 1.88
CA THR A 85 9.99 -2.15 2.03
C THR A 85 11.29 -1.83 1.28
N PHE A 86 11.38 -0.64 0.73
CA PHE A 86 12.51 -0.17 -0.07
C PHE A 86 13.06 1.13 0.50
N CYS A 87 14.36 1.36 0.32
CA CYS A 87 15.01 2.62 0.72
C CYS A 87 14.51 3.82 -0.10
N ASP A 88 14.26 3.60 -1.39
CA ASP A 88 13.90 4.63 -2.34
C ASP A 88 12.38 4.72 -2.52
N ALA A 89 11.91 5.82 -3.10
CA ALA A 89 10.52 5.95 -3.55
C ALA A 89 10.24 5.04 -4.76
N GLY A 90 8.97 4.76 -5.03
CA GLY A 90 8.56 4.04 -6.24
C GLY A 90 8.89 2.54 -6.28
N CYS A 91 9.18 1.92 -5.14
CA CYS A 91 9.51 0.49 -5.00
C CYS A 91 10.70 0.07 -5.87
N GLN A 92 11.70 0.95 -5.89
CA GLN A 92 12.96 0.76 -6.60
C GLN A 92 14.10 0.53 -5.61
N GLY A 93 15.24 0.09 -6.14
CA GLY A 93 16.48 -0.02 -5.36
C GLY A 93 16.51 -1.18 -4.37
N SER A 94 17.26 -1.00 -3.29
CA SER A 94 17.44 -2.02 -2.24
C SER A 94 16.17 -2.16 -1.42
N GLY A 95 15.65 -3.38 -1.36
CA GLY A 95 14.48 -3.74 -0.56
C GLY A 95 14.80 -4.78 0.51
N THR A 96 13.94 -4.86 1.52
CA THR A 96 14.00 -5.95 2.51
C THR A 96 13.76 -7.30 1.86
N SER A 97 14.19 -8.36 2.55
CA SER A 97 13.59 -9.68 2.33
C SER A 97 12.07 -9.61 2.53
N LEU A 98 11.33 -10.55 1.95
CA LEU A 98 9.88 -10.67 2.16
C LEU A 98 9.57 -10.78 3.66
N GLN A 99 8.80 -9.83 4.15
CA GLN A 99 8.34 -9.78 5.54
C GLN A 99 6.90 -10.29 5.62
N LYS A 100 6.59 -11.11 6.63
CA LYS A 100 5.29 -11.75 6.82
C LYS A 100 4.94 -11.87 8.31
N ASN A 101 3.67 -12.18 8.60
CA ASN A 101 3.16 -12.46 9.95
C ASN A 101 3.40 -11.33 10.97
N THR A 102 3.40 -10.08 10.51
CA THR A 102 3.45 -8.88 11.34
C THR A 102 2.53 -7.84 10.73
N TYR A 103 2.06 -6.89 11.52
CA TYR A 103 1.41 -5.67 11.03
C TYR A 103 2.37 -4.50 11.01
N CYS A 104 3.51 -4.57 11.70
CA CYS A 104 4.51 -3.51 11.80
C CYS A 104 5.82 -3.93 11.13
N TYR A 105 5.98 -3.52 9.89
CA TYR A 105 7.08 -3.86 9.00
C TYR A 105 8.26 -2.92 9.17
N ILE A 106 9.47 -3.44 8.95
CA ILE A 106 10.72 -2.72 9.14
C ILE A 106 11.28 -2.18 7.83
N ASN A 107 12.14 -1.19 7.95
CA ASN A 107 13.01 -0.70 6.89
C ASN A 107 14.10 -1.71 6.48
N PHE A 108 14.68 -1.51 5.30
CA PHE A 108 15.93 -2.19 4.94
C PHE A 108 17.08 -1.68 5.83
N PRO A 109 17.98 -2.56 6.31
CA PRO A 109 19.08 -2.16 7.18
C PRO A 109 19.92 -1.01 6.58
N GLY A 110 20.06 0.08 7.33
CA GLY A 110 20.89 1.22 6.94
C GLY A 110 20.17 2.33 6.16
N CYS A 111 18.85 2.26 5.94
CA CYS A 111 18.08 3.33 5.31
C CYS A 111 16.68 3.51 5.92
N ALA A 112 16.02 4.63 5.66
CA ALA A 112 14.60 4.81 5.99
C ALA A 112 13.71 4.14 4.93
N ILE A 113 12.43 3.91 5.25
CA ILE A 113 11.44 3.45 4.28
C ILE A 113 11.12 4.60 3.31
N GLY A 114 11.53 4.46 2.06
CA GLY A 114 11.13 5.35 0.96
C GLY A 114 9.87 4.88 0.25
N SER A 115 9.61 3.57 0.22
CA SER A 115 8.38 2.99 -0.34
C SER A 115 8.17 1.54 0.10
N PHE A 116 7.00 0.98 -0.23
CA PHE A 116 6.73 -0.44 -0.03
C PHE A 116 5.80 -0.99 -1.11
N LYS A 117 5.91 -2.31 -1.29
CA LYS A 117 5.03 -3.10 -2.14
C LYS A 117 4.47 -4.28 -1.34
N VAL A 118 3.20 -4.55 -1.58
CA VAL A 118 2.51 -5.73 -1.09
C VAL A 118 2.41 -6.74 -2.23
N VAL A 119 2.88 -7.97 -2.01
CA VAL A 119 3.00 -9.03 -3.04
C VAL A 119 2.41 -10.36 -2.60
#